data_AF-A0A7V8VIK4-F1
#
_entry.id   AF-A0A7V8VIK4-F1
#
_cell.length_a   1.000
_cell.length_b   1.000
_cell.length_c   1.000
_cell.angle_alpha   90.00
_cell.angle_beta   90.00
_cell.angle_gamma   90.00
#
_symmetry.space_group_name_H-M   'P 1'
#
loop_
_entity.id
_entity.type
_entity.pdbx_description
1 polymer ?
#
loop_
_entity_poly.entity_id
_entity_poly.type
_entity_poly.pdbx_seq_one_letter_code
_entity_poly.pdbx_strand_id
1 'polypeptide(L)'
;MADSGHGGAERRIPTTARYEIDSDPRRLREILAEVEGLLESIDAPVRRRVALLVGELVGRVSEEPLAHGVLRMEIHERPISLRVEIWDEDGLLDDLFWSRLAESALVGLASSWGRDRRRPAGAWFEITHPSVGRSPRGSLEQMPAEAQGLAGS
;
A
#
# COMPACT_ATOMS: atom_id res chain seq x y z
N MET A 1 27.61 -18.41 22.18
CA MET A 1 26.21 -17.98 22.37
C MET A 1 25.85 -17.08 21.20
N ALA A 2 24.67 -17.32 20.63
CA ALA A 2 24.06 -16.66 19.46
C ALA A 2 24.09 -15.11 19.59
N ASP A 3 23.99 -14.30 18.53
CA ASP A 3 22.92 -14.40 17.54
C ASP A 3 23.19 -13.54 16.28
N SER A 4 23.04 -14.18 15.13
CA SER A 4 22.53 -13.69 13.84
C SER A 4 22.79 -12.23 13.41
N GLY A 5 23.93 -12.03 12.76
CA GLY A 5 24.07 -11.00 11.72
C GLY A 5 23.25 -11.37 10.48
N HIS A 6 21.95 -11.12 10.49
CA HIS A 6 21.14 -11.07 9.26
C HIS A 6 21.23 -9.64 8.70
N GLY A 7 22.39 -9.31 8.15
CA GLY A 7 22.49 -8.28 7.11
C GLY A 7 21.82 -8.83 5.85
N GLY A 8 20.49 -8.87 5.87
CA GLY A 8 19.70 -9.24 4.71
C GLY A 8 20.03 -8.24 3.61
N ALA A 9 20.74 -8.71 2.58
CA ALA A 9 20.96 -7.94 1.37
C ALA A 9 19.58 -7.44 0.90
N GLU A 10 19.34 -6.14 1.06
CA GLU A 10 18.21 -5.45 0.45
C GLU A 10 18.37 -5.68 -1.05
N ARG A 11 17.76 -6.75 -1.57
CA ARG A 11 17.60 -6.96 -3.00
C ARG A 11 16.99 -5.66 -3.50
N ARG A 12 17.70 -4.94 -4.37
CA ARG A 12 17.18 -3.75 -5.06
C ARG A 12 15.84 -4.16 -5.68
N ILE A 13 14.76 -3.72 -5.07
CA ILE A 13 13.42 -3.91 -5.63
C ILE A 13 13.35 -2.97 -6.82
N PRO A 14 12.99 -3.44 -8.02
CA PRO A 14 12.83 -2.57 -9.17
C PRO A 14 11.85 -1.44 -8.82
N THR A 15 12.26 -0.19 -9.05
CA THR A 15 11.33 0.93 -9.03
C THR A 15 10.49 0.85 -10.30
N THR A 16 9.19 0.68 -10.14
CA THR A 16 8.25 0.59 -11.27
C THR A 16 7.96 1.99 -11.81
N ALA A 17 7.81 2.98 -10.93
CA ALA A 17 7.60 4.37 -11.30
C ALA A 17 8.11 5.32 -10.21
N ARG A 18 8.48 6.54 -10.64
CA ARG A 18 8.93 7.63 -9.77
C ARG A 18 8.21 8.91 -10.16
N TYR A 19 7.74 9.64 -9.15
CA TYR A 19 6.99 10.87 -9.28
C TYR A 19 7.57 11.97 -8.39
N GLU A 20 7.40 13.20 -8.84
CA GLU A 20 7.62 14.44 -8.10
C GLU A 20 6.24 15.04 -7.83
N ILE A 21 5.86 15.13 -6.56
CA ILE A 21 4.58 15.69 -6.12
C ILE A 21 4.86 17.09 -5.56
N ASP A 22 4.43 18.10 -6.29
CA ASP A 22 4.42 19.50 -5.86
C ASP A 22 2.97 19.97 -5.64
N SER A 23 2.78 21.26 -5.37
CA SER A 23 1.45 21.85 -5.15
C SER A 23 0.77 22.38 -6.41
N ASP A 24 1.28 22.10 -7.63
CA ASP A 24 0.61 22.49 -8.87
C ASP A 24 -0.60 21.57 -9.16
N PRO A 25 -1.85 22.09 -9.16
CA PRO A 25 -3.04 21.28 -9.41
C PRO A 25 -3.09 20.60 -10.79
N ARG A 26 -2.34 21.10 -11.79
CA ARG A 26 -2.21 20.44 -13.08
C ARG A 26 -1.32 19.21 -12.96
N ARG A 27 -0.16 19.38 -12.33
CA ARG A 27 0.79 18.29 -12.10
C ARG A 27 0.20 17.18 -11.23
N LEU A 28 -0.52 17.55 -10.17
CA LEU A 28 -1.24 16.61 -9.32
C LEU A 28 -2.26 15.76 -10.10
N ARG A 29 -3.00 16.35 -11.05
CA ARG A 29 -3.93 15.61 -11.92
C ARG A 29 -3.23 14.69 -12.90
N GLU A 30 -2.10 15.12 -13.46
CA GLU A 30 -1.27 14.29 -14.33
C GLU A 30 -0.76 13.06 -13.59
N ILE A 31 -0.24 13.23 -12.37
CA ILE A 31 0.26 12.13 -11.53
C ILE A 31 -0.85 11.10 -11.27
N LEU A 32 -2.07 11.55 -10.94
CA LEU A 32 -3.20 10.64 -10.75
C LEU A 32 -3.51 9.83 -12.01
N ALA A 33 -3.54 10.47 -13.18
CA ALA A 33 -3.78 9.79 -14.45
C ALA A 33 -2.65 8.81 -14.83
N GLU A 34 -1.39 9.20 -14.60
CA GLU A 34 -0.21 8.35 -14.83
C GLU A 34 -0.22 7.12 -13.91
N VAL A 35 -0.59 7.29 -12.64
CA VAL A 35 -0.72 6.19 -11.68
C VAL A 35 -1.88 5.25 -12.07
N GLU A 36 -3.03 5.79 -12.51
CA GLU A 36 -4.13 4.95 -13.00
C GLU A 36 -3.71 4.08 -14.19
N GLY A 37 -2.98 4.65 -15.16
CA GLY A 37 -2.42 3.91 -16.29
C GLY A 37 -1.38 2.86 -15.87
N LEU A 38 -0.49 3.20 -14.93
CA LEU A 38 0.51 2.28 -14.39
C LEU A 38 -0.13 1.04 -13.77
N LEU A 39 -1.27 1.21 -13.09
CA LEU A 39 -1.94 0.15 -12.36
C LEU A 39 -2.89 -0.68 -13.22
N GLU A 40 -3.01 -0.43 -14.53
CA GLU A 40 -4.00 -1.08 -15.40
C GLU A 40 -3.89 -2.61 -15.36
N SER A 41 -2.67 -3.15 -15.32
CA SER A 41 -2.38 -4.59 -15.25
C SER A 41 -2.44 -5.19 -13.84
N ILE A 42 -2.66 -4.38 -12.81
CA ILE A 42 -2.70 -4.80 -11.40
C ILE A 42 -4.13 -5.25 -11.03
N ASP A 43 -4.24 -6.26 -10.17
CA ASP A 43 -5.51 -6.77 -9.66
C ASP A 43 -6.42 -5.64 -9.15
N ALA A 44 -7.69 -5.65 -9.57
CA ALA A 44 -8.63 -4.57 -9.30
C ALA A 44 -8.74 -4.16 -7.81
N PRO A 45 -8.73 -5.07 -6.82
CA PRO A 45 -8.72 -4.69 -5.41
C PRO A 45 -7.45 -3.94 -4.98
N VAL A 46 -6.28 -4.36 -5.49
CA VAL A 46 -4.99 -3.72 -5.19
C VAL A 46 -4.92 -2.37 -5.88
N ARG A 47 -5.24 -2.32 -7.18
CA ARG A 47 -5.33 -1.08 -7.98
C ARG A 47 -6.19 -0.03 -7.28
N ARG A 48 -7.39 -0.40 -6.82
CA ARG A 48 -8.29 0.53 -6.12
C ARG A 48 -7.67 1.08 -4.84
N ARG A 49 -7.03 0.24 -4.01
CA ARG A 49 -6.40 0.68 -2.77
C ARG A 49 -5.21 1.60 -3.02
N VAL A 50 -4.40 1.32 -4.04
CA VAL A 50 -3.27 2.18 -4.42
C VAL A 50 -3.77 3.51 -4.96
N ALA A 51 -4.77 3.51 -5.85
CA ALA A 51 -5.36 4.74 -6.39
C ALA A 51 -5.95 5.63 -5.29
N LEU A 52 -6.63 5.03 -4.30
CA LEU A 52 -7.13 5.77 -3.12
C LEU A 52 -5.98 6.32 -2.27
N LEU A 53 -4.92 5.53 -2.06
CA LEU A 53 -3.77 5.95 -1.27
C LEU A 53 -3.04 7.13 -1.93
N VAL A 54 -2.79 7.06 -3.23
CA VAL A 54 -2.19 8.17 -3.99
C VAL A 54 -3.15 9.37 -4.05
N GLY A 55 -4.45 9.14 -4.23
CA GLY A 55 -5.47 10.18 -4.24
C GLY A 55 -5.52 10.97 -2.93
N GLU A 56 -5.49 10.29 -1.79
CA GLU A 56 -5.45 10.92 -0.46
C GLU A 56 -4.13 11.68 -0.24
N LEU A 57 -2.99 11.13 -0.70
CA LEU A 57 -1.71 11.83 -0.63
C LEU A 57 -1.71 13.13 -1.43
N VAL A 58 -2.19 13.07 -2.68
CA VAL A 58 -2.35 14.22 -3.57
C VAL A 58 -3.34 15.23 -3.00
N GLY A 59 -4.48 14.75 -2.47
CA GLY A 59 -5.49 15.60 -1.83
C GLY A 59 -4.91 16.41 -0.68
N ARG A 60 -4.09 15.77 0.16
CA ARG A 60 -3.40 16.47 1.26
C ARG A 60 -2.43 17.54 0.78
N VAL A 61 -1.59 17.22 -0.21
CA VAL A 61 -0.68 18.21 -0.78
C VAL A 61 -1.44 19.37 -1.43
N SER A 62 -2.65 19.12 -1.93
CA SER A 62 -3.52 20.17 -2.47
C SER A 62 -4.18 21.03 -1.37
N GLU A 63 -4.55 20.45 -0.23
CA GLU A 63 -5.20 21.15 0.89
C GLU A 63 -4.20 21.92 1.76
N GLU A 64 -3.03 21.33 1.98
CA GLU A 64 -1.91 21.90 2.72
C GLU A 64 -0.69 21.94 1.79
N PRO A 65 -0.60 22.97 0.90
CA PRO A 65 0.51 23.12 -0.02
C PRO A 65 1.85 23.05 0.68
N LEU A 66 2.80 22.34 0.07
CA LEU A 66 4.17 22.25 0.58
C LEU A 66 4.75 23.66 0.54
N ALA A 67 5.00 24.25 1.71
CA ALA A 67 5.49 25.63 1.81
C ALA A 67 6.78 25.80 0.99
N HIS A 68 7.65 24.80 1.04
CA HIS A 68 8.85 24.64 0.23
C HIS A 68 9.12 23.14 0.01
N GLY A 69 9.51 22.75 -1.21
CA GLY A 69 9.97 21.41 -1.53
C GLY A 69 9.02 20.58 -2.40
N VAL A 70 9.50 19.40 -2.78
CA VAL A 70 8.79 18.41 -3.59
C VAL A 70 8.78 17.08 -2.82
N LEU A 71 7.61 16.47 -2.71
CA LEU A 71 7.53 15.13 -2.18
C LEU A 71 7.87 14.13 -3.30
N ARG A 72 8.89 13.32 -3.09
CA ARG A 72 9.21 12.21 -3.99
C ARG A 72 8.30 11.04 -3.67
N MET A 73 7.78 10.39 -4.69
CA MET A 73 7.03 9.14 -4.57
C MET A 73 7.61 8.08 -5.49
N GLU A 74 7.87 6.89 -4.98
CA GLU A 74 8.18 5.71 -5.78
C GLU A 74 7.15 4.61 -5.54
N ILE A 75 6.81 3.92 -6.64
CA ILE A 75 5.96 2.75 -6.61
C ILE A 75 6.81 1.54 -6.97
N HIS A 76 6.80 0.54 -6.11
CA HIS A 76 7.54 -0.69 -6.25
C HIS A 76 6.58 -1.87 -6.29
N GLU A 77 6.59 -2.61 -7.39
CA GLU A 77 5.93 -3.90 -7.46
C GLU A 77 6.81 -4.98 -6.83
N ARG A 78 6.23 -5.75 -5.91
CA ARG A 78 6.85 -6.91 -5.25
C ARG A 78 6.01 -8.14 -5.54
N PRO A 79 6.56 -9.37 -5.43
CA PRO A 79 5.83 -10.58 -5.79
C PRO A 79 4.49 -10.81 -5.07
N ILE A 80 4.33 -10.24 -3.88
CA ILE A 80 3.12 -10.40 -3.04
C ILE A 80 2.56 -9.07 -2.54
N SER A 81 3.14 -7.94 -2.92
CA SER A 81 2.66 -6.63 -2.50
C SER A 81 3.06 -5.53 -3.46
N LEU A 82 2.38 -4.39 -3.37
CA LEU A 82 2.81 -3.15 -3.97
C LEU A 82 3.17 -2.18 -2.86
N ARG A 83 4.33 -1.55 -2.96
CA ARG A 83 4.83 -0.60 -1.97
C ARG A 83 4.95 0.79 -2.57
N VAL A 84 4.37 1.76 -1.90
CA VAL A 84 4.51 3.19 -2.18
C VAL A 84 5.46 3.78 -1.15
N GLU A 85 6.60 4.29 -1.60
CA GLU A 85 7.54 5.03 -0.77
C GLU A 85 7.40 6.51 -1.06
N ILE A 86 7.39 7.32 -0.01
CA ILE A 86 7.43 8.77 -0.10
C ILE A 86 8.54 9.31 0.76
N TRP A 87 9.25 10.32 0.26
CA TRP A 87 10.26 11.01 1.06
C TRP A 87 10.42 12.43 0.58
N ASP A 88 10.96 13.24 1.46
CA ASP A 88 11.36 14.59 1.15
C ASP A 88 12.86 14.61 0.81
N GLU A 89 13.20 14.98 -0.42
CA GLU A 89 14.59 15.02 -0.87
C GLU A 89 15.35 16.18 -0.23
N ASP A 90 14.66 17.30 0.03
CA ASP A 90 15.27 18.53 0.52
C ASP A 90 15.29 18.61 2.06
N GLY A 91 14.54 17.73 2.74
CA GLY A 91 14.46 17.67 4.21
C GLY A 91 13.79 18.90 4.84
N LEU A 92 12.90 19.55 4.10
CA LEU A 92 12.13 20.73 4.46
C LEU A 92 10.79 20.41 5.16
N LEU A 93 10.29 19.18 5.04
CA LEU A 93 9.04 18.72 5.66
C LEU A 93 9.25 18.36 7.12
N ASP A 94 8.45 18.98 7.98
CA ASP A 94 8.53 18.85 9.43
C ASP A 94 7.89 17.55 9.97
N ASP A 95 8.16 17.24 11.23
CA ASP A 95 7.58 16.07 11.90
C ASP A 95 6.04 16.12 11.99
N LEU A 96 5.43 17.31 11.92
CA LEU A 96 3.99 17.48 11.95
C LEU A 96 3.35 16.92 10.67
N PHE A 97 3.92 17.23 9.50
CA PHE A 97 3.50 16.64 8.23
C PHE A 97 3.48 15.11 8.30
N TRP A 98 4.56 14.53 8.80
CA TRP A 98 4.69 13.07 8.90
C TRP A 98 3.79 12.44 9.96
N SER A 99 3.53 13.15 11.07
CA SER A 99 2.58 12.71 12.09
C SER A 99 1.15 12.72 11.55
N ARG A 100 0.78 13.73 10.76
CA ARG A 100 -0.52 13.79 10.08
C ARG A 100 -0.72 12.66 9.07
N LEU A 101 0.35 12.20 8.42
CA LEU A 101 0.29 10.99 7.57
C LEU A 101 0.02 9.73 8.41
N ALA A 102 0.53 9.64 9.64
CA ALA A 102 0.29 8.51 10.53
C ALA A 102 -1.16 8.46 11.08
N GLU A 103 -1.83 9.60 11.17
CA GLU A 103 -3.21 9.72 11.68
C GLU A 103 -4.27 9.65 10.56
N SER A 104 -3.83 9.42 9.33
CA SER A 104 -4.64 9.54 8.12
C SER A 104 -5.45 8.32 7.74
N ALA A 105 -6.39 8.52 6.81
CA ALA A 105 -7.01 7.45 6.05
C ALA A 105 -5.99 6.58 5.28
N LEU A 106 -4.79 7.10 4.96
CA LEU A 106 -3.73 6.33 4.27
C LEU A 106 -3.35 5.07 5.04
N VAL A 107 -3.33 5.15 6.38
CA VAL A 107 -3.01 3.98 7.23
C VAL A 107 -4.07 2.90 7.11
N GLY A 108 -5.35 3.28 6.98
CA GLY A 108 -6.45 2.34 6.74
C GLY A 108 -6.46 1.74 5.33
N LEU A 109 -5.82 2.39 4.36
CA LEU A 109 -5.73 1.93 2.98
C LEU A 109 -4.59 0.93 2.76
N ALA A 110 -3.54 0.97 3.58
CA ALA A 110 -2.39 0.08 3.50
C ALA A 110 -2.59 -1.21 4.33
N SER A 111 -1.93 -2.30 3.93
CA SER A 111 -1.83 -3.51 4.76
C SER A 111 -0.79 -3.35 5.86
N SER A 112 0.27 -2.59 5.59
CA SER A 112 1.25 -2.16 6.59
C SER A 112 1.89 -0.84 6.17
N TRP A 113 2.46 -0.10 7.11
CA TRP A 113 3.15 1.15 6.83
C TRP A 113 4.25 1.39 7.87
N GLY A 114 5.15 2.32 7.58
CA GLY A 114 6.16 2.75 8.53
C GLY A 114 6.89 4.02 8.14
N ARG A 115 7.63 4.57 9.10
CA ARG A 115 8.54 5.70 8.90
C ARG A 115 9.92 5.16 8.51
N ASP A 116 10.50 5.70 7.44
CA ASP A 116 11.90 5.49 7.13
C ASP A 116 12.71 6.64 7.73
N ARG A 117 13.56 6.29 8.71
CA ARG A 117 14.49 7.23 9.35
C ARG A 117 15.88 7.23 8.72
N ARG A 118 16.13 6.36 7.73
CA ARG A 118 17.42 6.27 7.03
C ARG A 118 17.54 7.29 5.90
N ARG A 119 16.42 7.74 5.35
CA ARG A 119 16.33 8.90 4.44
C ARG A 119 15.92 10.16 5.24
N PRO A 120 16.27 11.37 4.78
CA PRO A 120 15.67 12.59 5.31
C PRO A 120 14.16 12.45 5.21
N ALA A 121 13.53 12.21 6.35
CA ALA A 121 12.12 12.00 6.57
C ALA A 121 11.35 11.26 5.45
N GLY A 122 11.21 9.93 5.58
CA GLY A 122 10.43 9.12 4.64
C GLY A 122 9.27 8.36 5.31
N ALA A 123 8.31 7.94 4.49
CA ALA A 123 7.29 6.98 4.88
C ALA A 123 7.10 5.96 3.76
N TRP A 124 6.66 4.75 4.12
CA TRP A 124 6.31 3.73 3.16
C TRP A 124 4.97 3.11 3.54
N PHE A 125 4.23 2.69 2.51
CA PHE A 125 2.93 2.04 2.62
C PHE A 125 2.95 0.80 1.75
N GLU A 126 2.56 -0.35 2.29
CA GLU A 126 2.55 -1.61 1.56
C GLU A 126 1.12 -2.17 1.50
N ILE A 127 0.67 -2.51 0.31
CA ILE A 127 -0.62 -3.13 0.02
C ILE A 127 -0.35 -4.55 -0.48
N THR A 128 -0.69 -5.54 0.33
CA THR A 128 -0.53 -6.96 -0.02
C THR A 128 -1.58 -7.34 -1.07
N HIS A 129 -1.18 -8.12 -2.07
CA HIS A 129 -2.14 -8.77 -2.95
C HIS A 129 -3.05 -9.65 -2.11
N PRO A 130 -4.38 -9.65 -2.35
CA PRO A 130 -5.24 -10.64 -1.73
C PRO A 130 -4.65 -12.00 -2.12
N SER A 131 -4.21 -12.77 -1.13
CA SER A 131 -3.77 -14.14 -1.38
C SER A 131 -4.89 -14.82 -2.14
N VAL A 132 -4.65 -15.25 -3.37
CA VAL A 132 -5.58 -16.10 -4.10
C VAL A 132 -5.71 -17.34 -3.22
N GLY A 133 -6.77 -17.37 -2.42
CA GLY A 133 -7.05 -18.50 -1.58
C GLY A 133 -7.12 -19.72 -2.48
N ARG A 134 -6.26 -20.70 -2.22
CA ARG A 134 -6.75 -22.07 -2.32
C ARG A 134 -8.02 -22.09 -1.48
N SER A 135 -9.17 -22.14 -2.11
CA SER A 135 -10.35 -22.67 -1.45
C SER A 135 -9.90 -23.99 -0.80
N PRO A 136 -10.13 -24.22 0.49
CA PRO A 136 -10.05 -25.57 0.99
C PRO A 136 -11.12 -26.35 0.23
N ARG A 137 -10.68 -27.20 -0.72
CA ARG A 137 -11.50 -28.32 -1.16
C ARG A 137 -11.70 -29.21 0.06
N GLY A 138 -12.91 -29.16 0.62
CA GLY A 138 -13.41 -30.10 1.62
C GLY A 138 -14.69 -29.53 2.22
N SER A 139 -15.86 -30.15 2.16
CA SER A 139 -16.29 -31.38 1.51
C SER A 139 -17.78 -31.19 1.21
N LEU A 140 -18.19 -31.48 -0.02
CA LEU A 140 -19.50 -32.09 -0.22
C LEU A 140 -19.36 -33.53 0.32
N GLU A 141 -20.44 -34.05 0.91
CA GLU A 141 -20.55 -35.38 1.52
C GLU A 141 -20.06 -35.50 2.97
N GLN A 142 -20.99 -35.32 3.91
CA GLN A 142 -21.57 -36.47 4.63
C GLN A 142 -22.86 -36.03 5.32
N MET A 143 -23.98 -36.38 4.69
CA MET A 143 -25.26 -36.56 5.36
C MET A 143 -25.10 -37.68 6.41
N PRO A 144 -25.59 -37.54 7.65
CA PRO A 144 -26.01 -38.71 8.40
C PRO A 144 -27.33 -39.19 7.81
N ALA A 145 -27.24 -40.28 7.05
CA ALA A 145 -28.39 -41.11 6.76
C ALA A 145 -28.77 -41.88 8.04
N GLU A 146 -30.08 -41.97 8.26
CA GLU A 146 -30.78 -42.98 9.06
C GLU A 146 -30.83 -42.81 10.59
N ALA A 147 -32.02 -42.43 11.05
CA ALA A 147 -32.76 -43.25 11.99
C ALA A 147 -34.21 -43.33 11.50
N GLN A 148 -34.53 -44.42 10.79
CA GLN A 148 -35.88 -44.82 10.47
C GLN A 148 -36.56 -45.43 11.70
N GLY A 149 -37.87 -45.18 11.85
CA GLY A 149 -38.81 -46.10 12.51
C GLY A 149 -39.14 -45.80 13.96
N LEU A 150 -40.35 -45.30 14.22
CA LEU A 150 -41.43 -46.16 14.73
C LEU A 150 -42.76 -45.40 14.67
N ALA A 151 -43.64 -45.84 13.79
CA ALA A 151 -45.08 -45.66 13.93
C ALA A 151 -45.66 -46.95 14.51
N GLY A 152 -46.61 -46.82 15.44
CA GLY A 152 -47.60 -47.86 15.74
C GLY A 152 -47.41 -48.64 17.04
N SER A 153 -48.17 -48.25 18.06
CA SER A 153 -49.08 -49.13 18.82
C SER A 153 -50.16 -48.28 19.44
#